data_AF-A0A918BNF4-F1
#
_entry.id   AF-A0A918BNF4-F1
#
_cell.length_a   1.000
_cell.length_b   1.000
_cell.length_c   1.000
_cell.angle_alpha   90.00
_cell.angle_beta   90.00
_cell.angle_gamma   90.00
#
_symmetry.space_group_name_H-M   'P 1'
#
loop_
_entity.id
_entity.type
_entity.pdbx_description
1 polymer ?
#
loop_
_entity_poly.entity_id
_entity_poly.type
_entity_poly.pdbx_seq_one_letter_code
_entity_poly.pdbx_strand_id
1 'polypeptide(L)'
;MSSTCSSVSRKLDEPVAGTAATARTWLLLEQPGPWGAEALTSSHLDPALGRALRAAAKGTGVRIALVRRAGRHADSGVPALRRVYVAHTVPGKVWLHTATVTDPGRLLGLDFAALGRGEPGSFDAVLDGAVHEGDPLALVCTNGKRDRCCALLGRPLAAELAASGVDGVWEVTHLGGHRFSPTVLVLPYGYAYGRAEAHAVKEVLHGAQEGRIVVDGCRGLSAWERPGQAAELAVRRAVGEYAAGALSVVTTEGAAPRWAVTVAHADGRRWRVEVAQGASLPPRPESCGSALGSPARMDVADVREVTAAAPAG
;
A
#
# COMPACT_ATOMS: atom_id res chain seq x y z
N MET A 1 17.53 14.94 -21.82
CA MET A 1 16.31 14.60 -21.07
C MET A 1 16.57 14.81 -19.58
N SER A 2 15.77 15.63 -18.88
CA SER A 2 15.89 15.78 -17.43
C SER A 2 15.64 14.42 -16.76
N SER A 3 16.57 13.95 -15.91
CA SER A 3 16.44 12.65 -15.24
C SER A 3 15.22 12.64 -14.30
N THR A 4 14.38 11.62 -14.39
CA THR A 4 13.23 11.47 -13.49
C THR A 4 13.65 10.94 -12.12
N CYS A 5 12.88 11.23 -11.06
CA CYS A 5 13.23 10.77 -9.70
C CYS A 5 13.37 9.24 -9.63
N SER A 6 12.51 8.52 -10.34
CA SER A 6 12.57 7.06 -10.41
C SER A 6 13.81 6.54 -11.13
N SER A 7 14.24 7.23 -12.20
CA SER A 7 15.48 6.85 -12.90
C SER A 7 16.72 7.09 -12.03
N VAL A 8 16.74 8.19 -11.26
CA VAL A 8 17.85 8.51 -10.34
C VAL A 8 17.88 7.51 -9.18
N SER A 9 16.73 7.24 -8.55
CA SER A 9 16.62 6.26 -7.47
C SER A 9 17.12 4.88 -7.90
N ARG A 10 16.72 4.41 -9.10
CA ARG A 10 17.18 3.13 -9.66
C ARG A 10 18.69 3.12 -9.93
N LYS A 11 19.25 4.19 -10.52
CA LYS A 11 20.70 4.30 -10.78
C LYS A 11 21.55 4.31 -9.51
N LEU A 12 20.98 4.74 -8.39
CA LEU A 12 21.65 4.82 -7.09
C LEU A 12 21.32 3.64 -6.18
N ASP A 13 20.71 2.58 -6.72
CA ASP A 13 20.28 1.37 -6.01
C ASP A 13 19.59 1.66 -4.68
N GLU A 14 18.74 2.69 -4.66
CA GLU A 14 18.13 3.14 -3.42
C GLU A 14 17.25 2.02 -2.83
N PRO A 15 17.43 1.67 -1.54
CA PRO A 15 16.66 0.59 -0.92
C PRO A 15 15.18 0.96 -0.80
N VAL A 16 14.32 -0.03 -1.10
CA VAL A 16 12.86 0.14 -1.14
C VAL A 16 12.17 -0.20 0.18
N ALA A 17 12.81 -0.99 1.05
CA ALA A 17 12.22 -1.44 2.32
C ALA A 17 11.95 -0.26 3.27
N GLY A 18 10.81 -0.30 3.98
CA GLY A 18 10.43 0.75 4.91
C GLY A 18 9.95 2.04 4.23
N THR A 19 9.45 1.93 3.00
CA THR A 19 8.98 3.09 2.22
C THR A 19 7.53 3.00 1.79
N ALA A 20 6.82 1.91 2.12
CA ALA A 20 5.39 1.82 1.87
C ALA A 20 4.67 2.90 2.68
N ALA A 21 3.61 3.48 2.12
CA ALA A 21 2.86 4.47 2.87
C ALA A 21 1.91 3.77 3.86
N THR A 22 1.81 4.31 5.08
CA THR A 22 1.09 3.66 6.16
C THR A 22 -0.43 3.76 5.99
N ALA A 23 -1.10 2.62 6.12
CA ALA A 23 -2.55 2.44 6.17
C ALA A 23 -2.86 1.02 6.68
N ARG A 24 -3.74 0.91 7.69
CA ARG A 24 -4.23 -0.39 8.18
C ARG A 24 -5.41 -0.90 7.37
N THR A 25 -6.20 0.03 6.85
CA THR A 25 -7.38 -0.27 6.04
C THR A 25 -7.36 0.58 4.78
N TRP A 26 -7.63 -0.02 3.63
CA TRP A 26 -7.74 0.68 2.35
C TRP A 26 -9.20 0.72 1.91
N LEU A 27 -9.74 1.91 1.68
CA LEU A 27 -11.05 2.13 1.06
C LEU A 27 -10.84 2.60 -0.38
N LEU A 28 -11.23 1.79 -1.35
CA LEU A 28 -11.07 2.08 -2.77
C LEU A 28 -12.42 2.48 -3.36
N LEU A 29 -12.48 3.64 -4.00
CA LEU A 29 -13.66 4.11 -4.72
C LEU A 29 -13.35 4.21 -6.21
N GLU A 30 -14.13 3.52 -7.05
CA GLU A 30 -14.03 3.69 -8.49
C GLU A 30 -14.43 5.12 -8.88
N GLN A 31 -13.47 5.86 -9.44
CA GLN A 31 -13.65 7.20 -9.96
C GLN A 31 -12.85 7.31 -11.27
N PRO A 32 -13.51 7.03 -12.42
CA PRO A 32 -12.94 7.21 -13.75
C PRO A 32 -12.59 8.67 -14.03
N GLY A 33 -11.95 8.88 -15.17
CA GLY A 33 -11.52 10.19 -15.63
C GLY A 33 -10.16 10.62 -15.06
N PRO A 34 -9.78 11.88 -15.29
CA PRO A 34 -8.49 12.43 -14.85
C PRO A 34 -8.44 12.61 -13.33
N TRP A 35 -7.24 12.47 -12.78
CA TRP A 35 -6.94 12.78 -11.38
C TRP A 35 -5.91 13.90 -11.30
N GLY A 36 -6.14 14.86 -10.41
CA GLY A 36 -5.21 15.89 -9.99
C GLY A 36 -4.26 15.41 -8.90
N ALA A 37 -3.45 16.35 -8.38
CA ALA A 37 -2.46 16.05 -7.34
C ALA A 37 -3.10 15.56 -6.03
N GLU A 38 -4.26 16.11 -5.67
CA GLU A 38 -5.09 15.73 -4.52
C GLU A 38 -6.40 15.08 -5.03
N ALA A 39 -6.33 13.82 -5.44
CA ALA A 39 -7.35 13.21 -6.29
C ALA A 39 -8.78 13.22 -5.71
N LEU A 40 -8.96 13.07 -4.40
CA LEU A 40 -10.28 13.15 -3.74
C LEU A 40 -11.00 14.49 -3.99
N THR A 41 -10.26 15.59 -4.15
CA THR A 41 -10.81 16.94 -4.35
C THR A 41 -10.50 17.49 -5.74
N SER A 42 -9.80 16.72 -6.56
CA SER A 42 -9.36 17.10 -7.89
C SER A 42 -9.54 15.92 -8.84
N SER A 43 -10.78 15.49 -8.99
CA SER A 43 -11.24 14.50 -9.97
C SER A 43 -12.69 14.83 -10.31
N HIS A 44 -13.41 13.93 -10.98
CA HIS A 44 -14.86 14.09 -11.18
C HIS A 44 -15.70 13.68 -9.95
N LEU A 45 -15.04 13.38 -8.82
CA LEU A 45 -15.72 13.31 -7.52
C LEU A 45 -16.04 14.73 -7.03
N ASP A 46 -17.23 14.94 -6.47
CA ASP A 46 -17.58 16.21 -5.82
C ASP A 46 -16.50 16.57 -4.77
N PRO A 47 -15.83 17.73 -4.92
CA PRO A 47 -14.82 18.17 -3.97
C PRO A 47 -15.33 18.31 -2.53
N ALA A 48 -16.61 18.61 -2.31
CA ALA A 48 -17.20 18.68 -0.98
C ALA A 48 -17.26 17.29 -0.33
N LEU A 49 -17.75 16.30 -1.06
CA LEU A 49 -17.72 14.89 -0.64
C LEU A 49 -16.28 14.42 -0.40
N GLY A 50 -15.36 14.73 -1.30
CA GLY A 50 -13.94 14.37 -1.14
C GLY A 50 -13.31 14.94 0.13
N ARG A 51 -13.64 16.18 0.51
CA ARG A 51 -13.22 16.79 1.78
C ARG A 51 -13.86 16.10 2.99
N ALA A 52 -15.16 15.81 2.93
CA ALA A 52 -15.88 15.13 4.00
C ALA A 52 -15.32 13.72 4.27
N LEU A 53 -15.07 12.94 3.21
CA LEU A 53 -14.44 11.63 3.30
C LEU A 53 -13.03 11.69 3.90
N ARG A 54 -12.22 12.66 3.48
CA ARG A 54 -10.89 12.88 4.06
C ARG A 54 -10.97 13.20 5.56
N ALA A 55 -11.94 14.01 5.97
CA ALA A 55 -12.15 14.35 7.37
C ALA A 55 -12.60 13.12 8.18
N ALA A 56 -13.56 12.34 7.67
CA ALA A 56 -14.07 11.13 8.32
C ALA A 56 -12.99 10.06 8.52
N ALA A 57 -12.07 9.89 7.57
CA ALA A 57 -10.99 8.91 7.66
C ALA A 57 -9.82 9.35 8.57
N LYS A 58 -9.71 10.63 8.92
CA LYS A 58 -8.55 11.17 9.66
C LYS A 58 -8.38 10.49 11.02
N GLY A 59 -7.19 9.95 11.29
CA GLY A 59 -6.86 9.31 12.57
C GLY A 59 -7.44 7.91 12.78
N THR A 60 -8.22 7.40 11.82
CA THR A 60 -8.84 6.05 11.93
C THR A 60 -7.90 4.94 11.46
N GLY A 61 -6.88 5.26 10.67
CA GLY A 61 -6.03 4.29 9.99
C GLY A 61 -6.62 3.77 8.67
N VAL A 62 -7.79 4.27 8.26
CA VAL A 62 -8.36 4.08 6.93
C VAL A 62 -7.71 5.07 5.96
N ARG A 63 -7.22 4.56 4.83
CA ARG A 63 -6.74 5.36 3.72
C ARG A 63 -7.65 5.19 2.52
N ILE A 64 -8.16 6.31 2.02
CA ILE A 64 -9.02 6.34 0.84
C ILE A 64 -8.16 6.55 -0.40
N ALA A 65 -8.39 5.73 -1.42
CA ALA A 65 -7.80 5.89 -2.75
C ALA A 65 -8.88 5.79 -3.83
N LEU A 66 -8.74 6.57 -4.89
CA LEU A 66 -9.56 6.38 -6.08
C LEU A 66 -8.92 5.36 -7.01
N VAL A 67 -9.75 4.52 -7.62
CA VAL A 67 -9.35 3.52 -8.61
C VAL A 67 -10.10 3.70 -9.92
N ARG A 68 -9.56 3.16 -11.01
CA ARG A 68 -10.26 3.01 -12.30
C ARG A 68 -9.68 1.84 -13.07
N ARG A 69 -10.44 1.30 -14.03
CA ARG A 69 -9.97 0.22 -14.91
C ARG A 69 -8.77 0.68 -15.72
N ALA A 70 -7.82 -0.22 -15.95
CA ALA A 70 -6.68 0.05 -16.83
C ALA A 70 -7.13 0.28 -18.28
N GLY A 71 -6.41 1.13 -19.00
CA GLY A 71 -6.63 1.34 -20.44
C GLY A 71 -6.89 2.79 -20.82
N ARG A 72 -7.70 3.00 -21.87
CA ARG A 72 -8.03 4.34 -22.35
C ARG A 72 -9.07 4.98 -21.44
N HIS A 73 -8.71 6.12 -20.86
CA HIS A 73 -9.60 6.92 -20.03
C HIS A 73 -10.19 8.04 -20.89
N ALA A 74 -11.09 7.67 -21.81
CA ALA A 74 -11.93 8.69 -22.44
C ALA A 74 -12.71 9.41 -21.33
N ASP A 75 -12.84 10.73 -21.45
CA ASP A 75 -13.63 11.51 -20.51
C ASP A 75 -15.12 11.26 -20.76
N SER A 76 -15.61 10.10 -20.32
CA SER A 76 -17.00 9.68 -20.47
C SER A 76 -17.91 10.20 -19.35
N GLY A 77 -17.45 11.19 -18.58
CA GLY A 77 -18.21 11.78 -17.48
C GLY A 77 -18.26 10.92 -16.22
N VAL A 78 -19.34 11.10 -15.45
CA VAL A 78 -19.54 10.50 -14.13
C VAL A 78 -20.15 9.10 -14.28
N PRO A 79 -19.56 8.03 -13.71
CA PRO A 79 -20.12 6.69 -13.85
C PRO A 79 -21.48 6.58 -13.12
N ALA A 80 -22.43 5.87 -13.74
CA ALA A 80 -23.73 5.57 -13.14
C ALA A 80 -23.62 4.56 -11.96
N LEU A 81 -22.63 3.67 -12.02
CA LEU A 81 -22.35 2.66 -11.01
C LEU A 81 -20.85 2.64 -10.73
N ARG A 82 -20.46 2.62 -9.46
CA ARG A 82 -19.07 2.56 -9.01
C ARG A 82 -18.83 1.32 -8.20
N ARG A 83 -17.72 0.65 -8.45
CA ARG A 83 -17.18 -0.36 -7.56
C ARG A 83 -16.56 0.30 -6.32
N VAL A 84 -16.80 -0.29 -5.16
CA VAL A 84 -16.11 0.05 -3.91
C VAL A 84 -15.45 -1.22 -3.38
N TYR A 85 -14.24 -1.09 -2.86
CA TYR A 85 -13.59 -2.12 -2.07
C TYR A 85 -13.16 -1.57 -0.73
N VAL A 86 -13.18 -2.41 0.29
CA VAL A 86 -12.53 -2.12 1.57
C VAL A 86 -11.70 -3.31 2.00
N ALA A 87 -10.46 -3.08 2.44
CA ALA A 87 -9.57 -4.14 2.89
C ALA A 87 -8.84 -3.76 4.17
N HIS A 88 -8.86 -4.62 5.17
CA HIS A 88 -8.01 -4.51 6.36
C HIS A 88 -6.80 -5.43 6.20
N THR A 89 -5.61 -4.91 6.50
CA THR A 89 -4.34 -5.54 6.13
C THR A 89 -3.51 -5.99 7.33
N VAL A 90 -3.98 -5.75 8.55
CA VAL A 90 -3.29 -6.19 9.77
C VAL A 90 -3.40 -7.72 9.88
N PRO A 91 -2.26 -8.44 10.05
CA PRO A 91 -2.27 -9.89 10.26
C PRO A 91 -3.22 -10.33 11.39
N GLY A 92 -3.88 -11.47 11.19
CA GLY A 92 -4.93 -11.97 12.11
C GLY A 92 -6.29 -11.28 11.98
N LYS A 93 -6.40 -10.20 11.19
CA LYS A 93 -7.67 -9.50 10.90
C LYS A 93 -7.83 -9.19 9.40
N VAL A 94 -7.15 -9.93 8.54
CA VAL A 94 -7.15 -9.67 7.09
C VAL A 94 -8.49 -10.02 6.48
N TRP A 95 -9.06 -9.09 5.71
CA TRP A 95 -10.26 -9.30 4.90
C TRP A 95 -10.32 -8.30 3.74
N LEU A 96 -11.12 -8.62 2.72
CA LEU A 96 -11.43 -7.76 1.58
C LEU A 96 -12.92 -7.88 1.27
N HIS A 97 -13.64 -6.77 1.28
CA HIS A 97 -15.05 -6.69 0.94
C HIS A 97 -15.24 -5.82 -0.31
N THR A 98 -16.34 -6.05 -1.03
CA THR A 98 -16.73 -5.30 -2.22
C THR A 98 -18.21 -4.93 -2.18
N ALA A 99 -18.54 -3.79 -2.79
CA ALA A 99 -19.90 -3.33 -3.00
C ALA A 99 -19.99 -2.53 -4.31
N THR A 100 -21.21 -2.21 -4.74
CA THR A 100 -21.45 -1.23 -5.80
C THR A 100 -22.30 -0.08 -5.27
N VAL A 101 -22.03 1.13 -5.75
CA VAL A 101 -22.75 2.34 -5.33
C VAL A 101 -23.08 3.20 -6.54
N THR A 102 -24.30 3.74 -6.57
CA THR A 102 -24.71 4.77 -7.53
C THR A 102 -24.41 6.15 -6.97
N ASP A 103 -24.71 6.37 -5.69
CA ASP A 103 -24.35 7.56 -4.92
C ASP A 103 -23.11 7.31 -4.03
N PRO A 104 -21.94 7.93 -4.32
CA PRO A 104 -20.78 7.84 -3.46
C PRO A 104 -20.96 8.56 -2.11
N GLY A 105 -22.00 9.40 -1.95
CA GLY A 105 -22.36 10.02 -0.68
C GLY A 105 -22.66 9.01 0.44
N ARG A 106 -23.17 7.82 0.10
CA ARG A 106 -23.39 6.72 1.07
C ARG A 106 -22.13 6.35 1.86
N LEU A 107 -20.93 6.56 1.30
CA LEU A 107 -19.66 6.29 1.99
C LEU A 107 -19.49 7.09 3.29
N LEU A 108 -20.18 8.22 3.45
CA LEU A 108 -20.16 9.00 4.69
C LEU A 108 -20.91 8.32 5.84
N GLY A 109 -21.76 7.33 5.56
CA GLY A 109 -22.44 6.52 6.57
C GLY A 109 -21.57 5.43 7.19
N LEU A 110 -20.36 5.19 6.64
CA LEU A 110 -19.43 4.18 7.16
C LEU A 110 -18.85 4.58 8.51
N ASP A 111 -18.69 3.61 9.41
CA ASP A 111 -17.89 3.80 10.62
C ASP A 111 -16.40 3.59 10.29
N PHE A 112 -15.72 4.67 9.92
CA PHE A 112 -14.30 4.64 9.60
C PHE A 112 -13.44 4.17 10.78
N ALA A 113 -13.85 4.42 12.03
CA ALA A 113 -13.09 3.97 13.19
C ALA A 113 -13.19 2.44 13.36
N ALA A 114 -14.39 1.86 13.17
CA ALA A 114 -14.60 0.41 13.13
C ALA A 114 -13.81 -0.25 11.99
N LEU A 115 -13.90 0.30 10.77
CA LEU A 115 -13.11 -0.18 9.63
C LEU A 115 -11.61 -0.12 9.93
N GLY A 116 -11.14 0.91 10.62
CA GLY A 116 -9.76 1.05 11.08
C GLY A 116 -9.31 0.02 12.13
N ARG A 117 -10.24 -0.54 12.91
CA ARG A 117 -10.00 -1.63 13.88
C ARG A 117 -10.13 -3.04 13.28
N GLY A 118 -10.50 -3.12 12.00
CA GLY A 118 -10.72 -4.38 11.28
C GLY A 118 -12.13 -4.93 11.41
N GLU A 119 -13.12 -4.08 11.67
CA GLU A 119 -14.54 -4.46 11.78
C GLU A 119 -15.28 -4.04 10.49
N PRO A 120 -15.67 -4.96 9.59
CA PRO A 120 -16.27 -4.60 8.30
C PRO A 120 -17.78 -4.28 8.39
N GLY A 121 -18.43 -4.48 9.54
CA GLY A 121 -19.89 -4.52 9.65
C GLY A 121 -20.63 -3.27 9.12
N SER A 122 -20.07 -2.07 9.29
CA SER A 122 -20.70 -0.86 8.72
C SER A 122 -20.65 -0.83 7.19
N PHE A 123 -19.63 -1.44 6.58
CA PHE A 123 -19.53 -1.52 5.12
C PHE A 123 -20.65 -2.39 4.55
N ASP A 124 -20.86 -3.57 5.13
CA ASP A 124 -21.90 -4.49 4.68
C ASP A 124 -23.29 -3.90 4.89
N ALA A 125 -23.53 -3.27 6.06
CA ALA A 125 -24.83 -2.67 6.39
C ALA A 125 -25.16 -1.41 5.57
N VAL A 126 -24.19 -0.54 5.28
CA VAL A 126 -24.44 0.76 4.60
C VAL A 126 -24.41 0.61 3.09
N LEU A 127 -23.57 -0.28 2.57
CA LEU A 127 -23.34 -0.40 1.12
C LEU A 127 -23.89 -1.69 0.51
N ASP A 128 -24.56 -2.54 1.29
CA ASP A 128 -24.97 -3.88 0.86
C ASP A 128 -23.74 -4.69 0.39
N GLY A 129 -22.65 -4.54 1.14
CA GLY A 129 -21.36 -5.14 0.85
C GLY A 129 -21.30 -6.63 1.17
N ALA A 130 -20.34 -7.30 0.55
CA ALA A 130 -20.04 -8.71 0.80
C ALA A 130 -18.53 -8.96 0.74
N VAL A 131 -18.10 -10.11 1.27
CA VAL A 131 -16.73 -10.59 1.10
C VAL A 131 -16.41 -10.69 -0.40
N HIS A 132 -15.22 -10.24 -0.79
CA HIS A 132 -14.74 -10.40 -2.16
C HIS A 132 -14.17 -11.80 -2.36
N GLU A 133 -14.87 -12.60 -3.16
CA GLU A 133 -14.48 -13.99 -3.48
C GLU A 133 -13.61 -14.10 -4.74
N GLY A 134 -13.33 -12.97 -5.41
CA GLY A 134 -12.50 -12.96 -6.61
C GLY A 134 -11.00 -12.90 -6.31
N ASP A 135 -10.21 -12.72 -7.39
CA ASP A 135 -8.76 -12.65 -7.29
C ASP A 135 -8.24 -11.49 -6.43
N PRO A 136 -7.02 -11.62 -5.87
CA PRO A 136 -6.29 -10.52 -5.27
C PRO A 136 -6.24 -9.28 -6.17
N LEU A 137 -6.26 -8.09 -5.56
CA LEU A 137 -6.26 -6.84 -6.32
C LEU A 137 -4.84 -6.32 -6.48
N ALA A 138 -4.42 -6.02 -7.71
CA ALA A 138 -3.20 -5.26 -7.98
C ALA A 138 -3.53 -3.79 -8.26
N LEU A 139 -3.16 -2.90 -7.34
CA LEU A 139 -3.39 -1.47 -7.46
C LEU A 139 -2.12 -0.77 -7.98
N VAL A 140 -2.09 -0.44 -9.27
CA VAL A 140 -0.95 0.19 -9.93
C VAL A 140 -1.09 1.70 -9.92
N CYS A 141 -0.16 2.41 -9.26
CA CYS A 141 -0.25 3.86 -9.13
C CYS A 141 0.02 4.57 -10.47
N THR A 142 -0.97 5.32 -10.98
CA THR A 142 -0.87 6.03 -12.27
C THR A 142 -1.10 7.55 -12.18
N ASN A 143 -1.13 8.13 -10.98
CA ASN A 143 -1.38 9.55 -10.78
C ASN A 143 -0.20 10.46 -11.22
N GLY A 144 -0.18 10.80 -12.51
CA GLY A 144 0.82 11.68 -13.13
C GLY A 144 0.81 13.12 -12.66
N LYS A 145 -0.31 13.61 -12.13
CA LYS A 145 -0.41 14.98 -11.57
C LYS A 145 0.23 15.08 -10.19
N ARG A 146 0.35 13.96 -9.46
CA ARG A 146 1.14 13.89 -8.22
C ARG A 146 2.63 13.73 -8.51
N ASP A 147 2.99 12.82 -9.42
CA ASP A 147 4.35 12.70 -9.94
C ASP A 147 4.35 12.05 -11.33
N ARG A 148 5.11 12.62 -12.27
CA ARG A 148 5.17 12.12 -13.65
C ARG A 148 5.63 10.65 -13.73
N CYS A 149 6.48 10.18 -12.82
CA CYS A 149 6.95 8.78 -12.81
C CYS A 149 5.82 7.78 -12.62
N CYS A 150 4.78 8.13 -11.87
CA CYS A 150 3.61 7.27 -11.71
C CYS A 150 2.87 7.07 -13.04
N ALA A 151 2.66 8.14 -13.81
CA ALA A 151 2.03 8.01 -15.12
C ALA A 151 2.94 7.35 -16.16
N LEU A 152 4.21 7.74 -16.22
CA LEU A 152 5.16 7.26 -17.23
C LEU A 152 5.47 5.78 -17.11
N LEU A 153 5.54 5.25 -15.89
CA LEU A 153 5.93 3.86 -15.65
C LEU A 153 4.74 2.99 -15.20
N GLY A 154 3.80 3.55 -14.41
CA GLY A 154 2.66 2.81 -13.90
C GLY A 154 1.58 2.50 -14.96
N ARG A 155 1.30 3.43 -15.90
CA ARG A 155 0.29 3.18 -16.94
C ARG A 155 0.68 2.04 -17.89
N PRO A 156 1.93 1.97 -18.41
CA PRO A 156 2.36 0.81 -19.18
C PRO A 156 2.21 -0.51 -18.41
N LEU A 157 2.62 -0.54 -17.14
CA LEU A 157 2.48 -1.74 -16.29
C LEU A 157 1.00 -2.15 -16.12
N ALA A 158 0.11 -1.21 -15.81
CA ALA A 158 -1.32 -1.50 -15.65
C ALA A 158 -1.94 -2.03 -16.96
N ALA A 159 -1.56 -1.45 -18.10
CA ALA A 159 -2.03 -1.89 -19.41
C ALA A 159 -1.51 -3.30 -19.77
N GLU A 160 -0.24 -3.59 -19.50
CA GLU A 160 0.38 -4.89 -19.75
C GLU A 160 -0.26 -6.00 -18.89
N LEU A 161 -0.52 -5.72 -17.61
CA LEU A 161 -1.19 -6.66 -16.71
C LEU A 161 -2.63 -6.95 -17.17
N ALA A 162 -3.38 -5.90 -17.53
CA ALA A 162 -4.75 -6.06 -18.05
C ALA A 162 -4.76 -6.84 -19.38
N ALA A 163 -3.82 -6.55 -20.29
CA ALA A 163 -3.69 -7.26 -21.57
C ALA A 163 -3.26 -8.73 -21.40
N SER A 164 -2.63 -9.07 -20.27
CA SER A 164 -2.22 -10.43 -19.94
C SER A 164 -3.35 -11.30 -19.36
N GLY A 165 -4.59 -10.78 -19.28
CA GLY A 165 -5.72 -11.49 -18.70
C GLY A 165 -5.65 -11.61 -17.18
N VAL A 166 -4.87 -10.75 -16.51
CA VAL A 166 -4.84 -10.71 -15.04
C VAL A 166 -6.07 -9.96 -14.55
N ASP A 167 -6.94 -10.68 -13.86
CA ASP A 167 -8.10 -10.09 -13.18
C ASP A 167 -7.67 -9.29 -11.93
N GLY A 168 -8.55 -8.42 -11.44
CA GLY A 168 -8.27 -7.63 -10.22
C GLY A 168 -7.26 -6.49 -10.40
N VAL A 169 -6.82 -6.17 -11.63
CA VAL A 169 -5.92 -5.04 -11.91
C VAL A 169 -6.68 -3.72 -11.94
N TRP A 170 -6.23 -2.77 -11.13
CA TRP A 170 -6.75 -1.41 -11.08
C TRP A 170 -5.63 -0.39 -11.23
N GLU A 171 -5.88 0.67 -11.99
CA GLU A 171 -5.13 1.90 -11.80
C GLU A 171 -5.59 2.55 -10.50
N VAL A 172 -4.66 3.11 -9.72
CA VAL A 172 -4.95 3.77 -8.46
C VAL A 172 -4.29 5.15 -8.37
N THR A 173 -4.93 6.03 -7.62
CA THR A 173 -4.34 7.30 -7.17
C THR A 173 -3.10 7.10 -6.31
N HIS A 174 -2.45 8.19 -5.89
CA HIS A 174 -1.09 8.13 -5.36
C HIS A 174 -0.94 7.23 -4.11
N LEU A 175 -0.15 6.16 -4.25
CA LEU A 175 0.19 5.25 -3.15
C LEU A 175 1.38 5.72 -2.30
N GLY A 176 2.13 6.74 -2.75
CA GLY A 176 3.43 7.09 -2.16
C GLY A 176 4.59 6.35 -2.82
N GLY A 177 5.80 6.91 -2.72
CA GLY A 177 7.03 6.30 -3.24
C GLY A 177 7.18 6.37 -4.76
N HIS A 178 6.77 7.48 -5.40
CA HIS A 178 6.90 7.66 -6.85
C HIS A 178 8.35 7.59 -7.37
N ARG A 179 9.36 7.83 -6.53
CA ARG A 179 10.77 7.56 -6.86
C ARG A 179 11.10 6.07 -6.96
N PHE A 180 10.21 5.20 -6.53
CA PHE A 180 10.27 3.76 -6.72
C PHE A 180 9.21 3.29 -7.73
N SER A 181 8.78 4.15 -8.66
CA SER A 181 7.78 3.78 -9.67
C SER A 181 8.34 2.72 -10.65
N PRO A 182 7.51 1.82 -11.22
CA PRO A 182 6.10 1.58 -10.89
C PRO A 182 5.91 1.11 -9.45
N THR A 183 4.90 1.68 -8.77
CA THR A 183 4.52 1.26 -7.42
C THR A 183 3.18 0.55 -7.45
N VAL A 184 3.10 -0.59 -6.77
CA VAL A 184 1.92 -1.45 -6.71
C VAL A 184 1.57 -1.71 -5.25
N LEU A 185 0.28 -1.76 -4.90
CA LEU A 185 -0.20 -2.33 -3.64
C LEU A 185 -1.03 -3.58 -3.97
N VAL A 186 -0.79 -4.68 -3.28
CA VAL A 186 -1.56 -5.92 -3.47
C VAL A 186 -2.45 -6.21 -2.27
N LEU A 187 -3.74 -6.38 -2.51
CA LEU A 187 -4.76 -6.76 -1.51
C LEU A 187 -5.15 -8.22 -1.70
N PRO A 188 -5.49 -8.97 -0.63
CA PRO A 188 -5.94 -8.47 0.67
C PRO A 188 -4.82 -8.12 1.65
N TYR A 189 -3.60 -8.62 1.45
CA TYR A 189 -2.55 -8.54 2.47
C TYR A 189 -1.91 -7.16 2.63
N GLY A 190 -2.01 -6.25 1.66
CA GLY A 190 -1.58 -4.86 1.82
C GLY A 190 -0.07 -4.62 1.70
N TYR A 191 0.67 -5.52 1.04
CA TYR A 191 2.08 -5.32 0.74
C TYR A 191 2.25 -4.40 -0.47
N ALA A 192 3.15 -3.43 -0.33
CA ALA A 192 3.48 -2.51 -1.41
C ALA A 192 4.81 -2.89 -2.08
N TYR A 193 4.88 -2.72 -3.39
CA TYR A 193 6.03 -3.03 -4.23
C TYR A 193 6.49 -1.78 -4.97
N GLY A 194 7.80 -1.71 -5.23
CA GLY A 194 8.43 -0.64 -6.00
C GLY A 194 9.26 -1.21 -7.14
N ARG A 195 9.47 -0.41 -8.18
CA ARG A 195 10.20 -0.78 -9.40
C ARG A 195 9.60 -2.02 -10.07
N ALA A 196 8.30 -2.22 -9.89
CA ALA A 196 7.61 -3.45 -10.26
C ALA A 196 7.57 -3.63 -11.79
N GLU A 197 7.66 -4.90 -12.20
CA GLU A 197 7.54 -5.37 -13.58
C GLU A 197 6.39 -6.38 -13.67
N ALA A 198 5.81 -6.57 -14.85
CA ALA A 198 4.58 -7.37 -14.97
C ALA A 198 4.75 -8.82 -14.51
N HIS A 199 5.89 -9.45 -14.80
CA HIS A 199 6.16 -10.82 -14.35
C HIS A 199 6.21 -10.92 -12.81
N ALA A 200 6.87 -9.96 -12.15
CA ALA A 200 6.96 -9.92 -10.70
C ALA A 200 5.58 -9.65 -10.06
N VAL A 201 4.74 -8.80 -10.67
CA VAL A 201 3.38 -8.59 -10.16
C VAL A 201 2.51 -9.83 -10.32
N LYS A 202 2.65 -10.59 -11.42
CA LYS A 202 1.95 -11.88 -11.60
C LYS A 202 2.37 -12.89 -10.53
N GLU A 203 3.67 -12.98 -10.22
CA GLU A 203 4.17 -13.83 -9.15
C GLU A 203 3.61 -13.42 -7.77
N VAL A 204 3.59 -12.11 -7.48
CA VAL A 204 3.00 -11.57 -6.24
C VAL A 204 1.51 -11.92 -6.14
N LEU A 205 0.75 -11.77 -7.22
CA LEU A 205 -0.68 -12.09 -7.24
C LEU A 205 -0.94 -13.58 -7.04
N HIS A 206 -0.16 -14.44 -7.70
CA HIS A 206 -0.23 -15.88 -7.50
C HIS A 206 0.14 -16.28 -6.07
N GLY A 207 1.21 -15.71 -5.52
CA GLY A 207 1.57 -15.88 -4.11
C GLY A 207 0.43 -15.45 -3.18
N ALA A 208 -0.20 -14.30 -3.44
CA ALA A 208 -1.32 -13.83 -2.63
C ALA A 208 -2.55 -14.76 -2.68
N GLN A 209 -2.84 -15.38 -3.83
CA GLN A 209 -3.90 -16.40 -3.92
C GLN A 209 -3.60 -17.60 -2.99
N GLU A 210 -2.32 -17.95 -2.83
CA GLU A 210 -1.87 -19.06 -1.98
C GLU A 210 -1.56 -18.64 -0.53
N GLY A 211 -1.88 -17.41 -0.14
CA GLY A 211 -1.56 -16.91 1.20
C GLY A 211 -0.06 -16.75 1.44
N ARG A 212 0.70 -16.39 0.41
CA ARG A 212 2.14 -16.11 0.44
C ARG A 212 2.45 -14.69 -0.01
N ILE A 213 3.66 -14.23 0.30
CA ILE A 213 4.18 -12.92 -0.11
C ILE A 213 5.53 -13.09 -0.80
N VAL A 214 5.80 -12.22 -1.77
CA VAL A 214 7.14 -12.06 -2.37
C VAL A 214 7.87 -10.93 -1.66
N VAL A 215 9.10 -11.17 -1.18
CA VAL A 215 9.91 -10.16 -0.46
C VAL A 215 10.73 -9.27 -1.39
N ASP A 216 10.98 -9.71 -2.61
CA ASP A 216 11.76 -8.98 -3.60
C ASP A 216 10.95 -7.80 -4.17
N GLY A 217 11.61 -6.64 -4.25
CA GLY A 217 10.94 -5.37 -4.59
C GLY A 217 9.91 -4.89 -3.56
N CYS A 218 9.70 -5.63 -2.46
CA CYS A 218 8.73 -5.29 -1.44
C CYS A 218 9.20 -4.12 -0.58
N ARG A 219 8.33 -3.12 -0.46
CA ARG A 219 8.53 -1.88 0.32
C ARG A 219 8.06 -2.03 1.76
N GLY A 220 7.20 -3.02 2.02
CA GLY A 220 6.65 -3.33 3.34
C GLY A 220 5.14 -3.48 3.34
N LEU A 221 4.63 -4.07 4.42
CA LEU A 221 3.22 -4.11 4.74
C LEU A 221 2.72 -2.71 5.15
N SER A 222 1.70 -2.20 4.46
CA SER A 222 1.14 -0.86 4.71
C SER A 222 0.60 -0.68 6.13
N ALA A 223 0.23 -1.74 6.85
CA ALA A 223 -0.24 -1.64 8.23
C ALA A 223 0.81 -1.08 9.21
N TRP A 224 2.11 -1.22 8.89
CA TRP A 224 3.20 -0.84 9.77
C TRP A 224 3.80 0.50 9.39
N GLU A 225 4.30 1.22 10.39
CA GLU A 225 5.18 2.36 10.17
C GLU A 225 6.53 1.90 9.59
N ARG A 226 7.26 2.85 9.02
CA ARG A 226 8.53 2.60 8.28
C ARG A 226 9.54 1.67 8.98
N PRO A 227 9.88 1.83 10.28
CA PRO A 227 10.80 0.88 10.93
C PRO A 227 10.20 -0.51 11.05
N GLY A 228 8.89 -0.62 11.32
CA GLY A 228 8.18 -1.91 11.37
C GLY A 228 8.15 -2.63 10.03
N GLN A 229 7.92 -1.90 8.94
CA GLN A 229 8.02 -2.43 7.57
C GLN A 229 9.41 -3.00 7.27
N ALA A 230 10.47 -2.28 7.64
CA ALA A 230 11.85 -2.73 7.41
C ALA A 230 12.20 -3.96 8.26
N ALA A 231 11.81 -3.94 9.54
CA ALA A 231 12.06 -5.02 10.48
C ALA A 231 11.33 -6.31 10.09
N GLU A 232 10.06 -6.23 9.73
CA GLU A 232 9.26 -7.39 9.32
C GLU A 232 9.84 -8.04 8.06
N LEU A 233 10.21 -7.25 7.05
CA LEU A 233 10.87 -7.77 5.85
C LEU A 233 12.25 -8.37 6.13
N ALA A 234 12.99 -7.84 7.11
CA ALA A 234 14.29 -8.40 7.49
C ALA A 234 14.13 -9.76 8.17
N VAL A 235 13.16 -9.91 9.07
CA VAL A 235 12.86 -11.20 9.71
C VAL A 235 12.44 -12.23 8.67
N ARG A 236 11.53 -11.89 7.74
CA ARG A 236 11.14 -12.81 6.66
C ARG A 236 12.33 -13.36 5.89
N ARG A 237 13.26 -12.49 5.49
CA ARG A 237 14.47 -12.91 4.77
C ARG A 237 15.40 -13.76 5.63
N ALA A 238 15.56 -13.41 6.91
CA ALA A 238 16.45 -14.13 7.82
C ALA A 238 15.99 -15.57 8.09
N VAL A 239 14.68 -15.81 8.16
CA VAL A 239 14.13 -17.13 8.53
C VAL A 239 13.41 -17.86 7.40
N GLY A 240 13.35 -17.27 6.20
CA GLY A 240 12.67 -17.84 5.04
C GLY A 240 11.15 -17.92 5.18
N GLU A 241 10.51 -16.97 5.88
CA GLU A 241 9.08 -16.98 6.15
C GLU A 241 8.29 -16.15 5.13
N TYR A 242 7.52 -16.84 4.28
CA TYR A 242 6.79 -16.26 3.16
C TYR A 242 5.27 -16.36 3.30
N ALA A 243 4.74 -17.01 4.32
CA ALA A 243 3.29 -17.01 4.54
C ALA A 243 2.80 -15.61 4.92
N ALA A 244 1.72 -15.21 4.25
CA ALA A 244 1.01 -13.98 4.54
C ALA A 244 0.39 -14.08 5.94
N GLY A 245 0.51 -13.02 6.73
CA GLY A 245 -0.01 -12.98 8.10
C GLY A 245 0.79 -13.79 9.13
N ALA A 246 1.85 -14.51 8.74
CA ALA A 246 2.68 -15.27 9.68
C ALA A 246 3.47 -14.38 10.65
N LEU A 247 3.81 -13.15 10.24
CA LEU A 247 4.54 -12.19 11.06
C LEU A 247 3.70 -10.96 11.37
N SER A 248 3.83 -10.44 12.59
CA SER A 248 3.26 -9.17 13.04
C SER A 248 4.29 -8.30 13.74
N VAL A 249 4.23 -6.99 13.55
CA VAL A 249 4.96 -6.03 14.38
C VAL A 249 4.16 -5.78 15.65
N VAL A 250 4.71 -6.14 16.81
CA VAL A 250 4.02 -6.06 18.10
C VAL A 250 4.36 -4.76 18.82
N THR A 251 5.64 -4.37 18.80
CA THR A 251 6.10 -3.12 19.41
C THR A 251 7.13 -2.43 18.52
N THR A 252 7.13 -1.11 18.56
CA THR A 252 8.18 -0.25 18.00
C THR A 252 8.58 0.73 19.08
N GLU A 253 9.72 0.50 19.71
CA GLU A 253 10.25 1.32 20.81
C GLU A 253 11.30 2.29 20.27
N GLY A 254 11.32 3.52 20.78
CA GLY A 254 12.28 4.54 20.38
C GLY A 254 11.72 5.57 19.39
N ALA A 255 12.61 6.43 18.91
CA ALA A 255 12.31 7.53 18.00
C ALA A 255 13.49 7.72 17.03
N ALA A 256 13.25 8.44 15.94
CA ALA A 256 14.32 8.72 14.98
C ALA A 256 15.56 9.30 15.70
N PRO A 257 16.76 8.78 15.44
CA PRO A 257 17.09 7.91 14.30
C PRO A 257 17.14 6.41 14.62
N ARG A 258 16.68 5.91 15.77
CA ARG A 258 16.82 4.48 16.13
C ARG A 258 15.57 3.90 16.77
N TRP A 259 15.25 2.66 16.40
CA TRP A 259 14.14 1.90 16.96
C TRP A 259 14.56 0.48 17.27
N ALA A 260 13.97 -0.07 18.32
CA ALA A 260 13.90 -1.51 18.54
C ALA A 260 12.49 -1.98 18.20
N VAL A 261 12.38 -2.86 17.20
CA VAL A 261 11.11 -3.41 16.73
C VAL A 261 11.00 -4.86 17.17
N THR A 262 9.88 -5.21 17.79
CA THR A 262 9.56 -6.62 18.08
C THR A 262 8.64 -7.17 17.00
N VAL A 263 9.13 -8.18 16.27
CA VAL A 263 8.35 -8.94 15.28
C VAL A 263 8.00 -10.28 15.90
N ALA A 264 6.74 -10.68 15.86
CA ALA A 264 6.27 -11.97 16.36
C ALA A 264 5.78 -12.86 15.22
N HIS A 265 6.11 -14.14 15.30
CA HIS A 265 5.51 -15.18 14.47
C HIS A 265 4.18 -15.65 15.08
N ALA A 266 3.28 -16.14 14.23
CA ALA A 266 2.06 -16.82 14.63
C ALA A 266 2.30 -18.11 15.45
N ASP A 267 3.54 -18.64 15.46
CA ASP A 267 3.92 -19.86 16.19
C ASP A 267 4.48 -19.56 17.60
N GLY A 268 4.54 -18.28 17.98
CA GLY A 268 5.04 -17.83 19.27
C GLY A 268 6.50 -17.37 19.27
N ARG A 269 7.30 -17.66 18.23
CA ARG A 269 8.66 -17.11 18.08
C ARG A 269 8.62 -15.58 17.96
N ARG A 270 9.70 -14.93 18.40
CA ARG A 270 9.81 -13.47 18.38
C ARG A 270 11.22 -13.06 18.01
N TRP A 271 11.35 -11.94 17.31
CA TRP A 271 12.61 -11.31 17.00
C TRP A 271 12.61 -9.87 17.50
N ARG A 272 13.73 -9.45 18.08
CA ARG A 272 14.04 -8.04 18.31
C ARG A 272 14.94 -7.59 17.17
N VAL A 273 14.52 -6.53 16.49
CA VAL A 273 15.17 -5.98 15.31
C VAL A 273 15.57 -4.53 15.59
N GLU A 274 16.85 -4.23 15.49
CA GLU A 274 17.35 -2.85 15.64
C GLU A 274 17.35 -2.17 14.27
N VAL A 275 16.59 -1.08 14.15
CA VAL A 275 16.43 -0.32 12.90
C VAL A 275 16.96 1.10 13.10
N ALA A 276 17.78 1.58 12.17
CA ALA A 276 18.32 2.93 12.15
C ALA A 276 17.83 3.72 10.94
N GLN A 277 17.53 5.00 11.12
CA GLN A 277 17.27 5.93 10.03
C GLN A 277 18.58 6.45 9.47
N GLY A 278 18.90 6.03 8.26
CA GLY A 278 19.99 6.58 7.46
C GLY A 278 19.51 7.64 6.47
N ALA A 279 20.44 8.38 5.88
CA ALA A 279 20.19 9.31 4.79
C ALA A 279 20.70 8.73 3.46
N SER A 280 19.85 8.68 2.43
CA SER A 280 20.24 8.20 1.09
C SER A 280 21.20 9.20 0.42
N LEU A 281 22.47 8.79 0.28
CA LEU A 281 23.56 9.58 -0.32
C LEU A 281 24.14 8.90 -1.57
N PRO A 282 24.50 9.64 -2.63
CA PRO A 282 24.47 11.12 -2.76
C PRO A 282 23.04 11.73 -2.83
N PRO A 283 22.88 13.06 -2.67
CA PRO A 283 21.58 13.72 -2.77
C PRO A 283 20.84 13.41 -4.08
N ARG A 284 19.51 13.26 -3.98
CA ARG A 284 18.62 12.85 -5.06
C ARG A 284 17.23 13.47 -4.88
N PRO A 285 16.43 13.63 -5.94
CA PRO A 285 15.09 14.20 -5.81
C PRO A 285 14.14 13.19 -5.16
N GLU A 286 13.34 13.63 -4.18
CA GLU A 286 12.26 12.82 -3.61
C GLU A 286 11.08 12.68 -4.57
N SER A 287 10.80 13.72 -5.35
CA SER A 287 9.79 13.77 -6.43
C SER A 287 10.35 14.42 -7.69
N CYS A 288 9.75 14.15 -8.84
CA CYS A 288 10.17 14.76 -10.10
C CYS A 288 10.02 16.28 -10.05
N GLY A 289 11.14 16.99 -10.28
CA GLY A 289 11.18 18.45 -10.24
C GLY A 289 11.43 19.05 -8.85
N SER A 290 11.51 18.22 -7.79
CA SER A 290 11.94 18.66 -6.47
C SER A 290 13.44 18.94 -6.44
N ALA A 291 13.86 19.80 -5.50
CA ALA A 291 15.27 19.97 -5.16
C ALA A 291 15.89 18.64 -4.69
N LEU A 292 17.20 18.51 -4.85
CA LEU A 292 17.95 17.34 -4.36
C LEU A 292 17.95 17.37 -2.83
N GLY A 293 17.56 16.26 -2.23
CA GLY A 293 17.62 16.04 -0.78
C GLY A 293 18.32 14.72 -0.46
N SER A 294 18.28 14.33 0.81
CA SER A 294 18.81 13.03 1.26
C SER A 294 17.66 12.23 1.87
N PRO A 295 16.83 11.56 1.04
CA PRO A 295 15.65 10.86 1.51
C PRO A 295 16.03 9.88 2.63
N ALA A 296 15.25 9.86 3.70
CA ALA A 296 15.47 8.91 4.79
C ALA A 296 15.30 7.46 4.28
N ARG A 297 16.16 6.55 4.73
CA ARG A 297 16.04 5.09 4.55
C ARG A 297 16.08 4.39 5.90
N MET A 298 15.51 3.18 5.95
CA MET A 298 15.52 2.34 7.15
C MET A 298 16.56 1.25 6.96
N ASP A 299 17.64 1.31 7.74
CA ASP A 299 18.73 0.36 7.74
C ASP A 299 18.54 -0.60 8.93
N VAL A 300 18.45 -1.90 8.66
CA VAL A 300 18.36 -2.92 9.72
C VAL A 300 19.79 -3.26 10.18
N ALA A 301 20.08 -2.97 11.43
CA ALA A 301 21.42 -3.13 12.02
C ALA A 301 21.62 -4.51 12.66
N ASP A 302 20.56 -5.08 13.25
CA ASP A 302 20.60 -6.38 13.91
C ASP A 302 19.23 -7.06 13.87
N VAL A 303 19.22 -8.39 13.77
CA VAL A 303 18.03 -9.25 13.86
C VAL A 303 18.38 -10.42 14.77
N ARG A 304 17.75 -10.46 15.96
CA ARG A 304 17.96 -11.53 16.93
C ARG A 304 16.65 -12.16 17.36
N GLU A 305 16.58 -13.48 17.31
CA GLU A 305 15.49 -14.22 17.92
C GLU A 305 15.58 -14.06 19.46
N VAL A 306 14.44 -13.83 20.10
CA VAL A 306 14.35 -13.69 21.56
C VAL A 306 13.49 -14.82 22.09
N THR A 307 14.06 -15.63 22.99
CA THR A 307 13.30 -16.63 23.73
C THR A 307 12.39 -15.91 24.72
N ALA A 308 11.11 -16.31 24.78
CA ALA A 308 10.23 -15.87 25.84
C ALA A 308 10.84 -16.31 27.18
N ALA A 309 11.03 -15.38 28.12
CA ALA A 309 11.32 -15.76 29.49
C ALA A 309 10.19 -16.66 29.98
N ALA A 310 10.53 -17.84 30.50
CA ALA A 310 9.54 -18.70 31.14
C ALA A 310 8.79 -17.89 32.21
N PRO A 311 7.46 -17.98 32.32
CA PRO A 311 6.76 -17.31 33.40
C PRO A 311 7.35 -17.84 34.72
N ALA A 312 7.83 -16.94 35.57
CA ALA A 312 8.22 -17.30 36.93
C ALA A 312 6.98 -17.92 37.60
N GLY A 313 7.13 -19.18 38.01
CA GLY A 313 6.07 -19.97 38.65
C GLY A 313 5.64 -19.43 40.01
#